data_AF-A0A8S2LI93-F1
#
_entry.id   AF-A0A8S2LI93-F1
#
_cell.length_a   1.000
_cell.length_b   1.000
_cell.length_c   1.000
_cell.angle_alpha   90.00
_cell.angle_beta   90.00
_cell.angle_gamma   90.00
#
_symmetry.space_group_name_H-M   'P 1'
#
loop_
_entity.id
_entity.type
_entity.pdbx_description
1 polymer ?
#
loop_
_entity_poly.entity_id
_entity_poly.type
_entity_poly.pdbx_seq_one_letter_code
_entity_poly.pdbx_strand_id
1 'polypeptide(L)'
;MVKEIKLLIKKRQSYIKEFWSYINWGIIVCSWAGVVIHIFRQTELKKLSNSLENVKGLKPISLTFFAYLDSLLTYLTELKKLSNSLENVKGLKPISLTFFAYLDSLLTYLLSFCCFFGTIKILRLLRINRRLSLLTLTLKKSAKQLLGFFLMFVVIFVAFNSLFYLLYHSYVRHYSSWLDTALTCFQMSSRHLSTIPDLKKIDTFIAAMSLFLFILLVVFMLTNMFVSIIVENFNIVRREPFNHENEVELIHFTIDKIRQWLSMSTRKRKIQTKTDPITEFPEKIDELMLAVDKLYGNTKR
;
A
#
# COMPACT_ATOMS: atom_id res chain seq x y z
N MET A 1 23.76 28.49 19.07
CA MET A 1 24.42 27.17 19.21
C MET A 1 23.66 26.17 20.09
N VAL A 2 23.69 26.20 21.42
CA VAL A 2 23.04 25.13 22.25
C VAL A 2 21.51 25.05 22.08
N LYS A 3 20.83 26.20 21.90
CA LYS A 3 19.38 26.25 21.61
C LYS A 3 19.04 25.68 20.23
N GLU A 4 19.88 25.91 19.22
CA GLU A 4 19.70 25.37 17.87
C GLU A 4 19.95 23.86 17.84
N ILE A 5 20.95 23.37 18.58
CA ILE A 5 21.22 21.94 18.74
C ILE A 5 20.02 21.26 19.43
N LYS A 6 19.45 21.86 20.49
CA LYS A 6 18.22 21.34 21.12
C LYS A 6 17.02 21.37 20.16
N LEU A 7 16.89 22.40 19.33
CA LEU A 7 15.85 22.47 18.30
C LEU A 7 16.03 21.40 17.21
N LEU A 8 17.26 21.14 16.78
CA LEU A 8 17.59 20.08 15.83
C LEU A 8 17.33 18.69 16.41
N ILE A 9 17.67 18.46 17.67
CA ILE A 9 17.38 17.20 18.37
C ILE A 9 15.86 17.02 18.52
N LYS A 10 15.11 18.07 18.85
CA LYS A 10 13.65 18.04 18.96
C LYS A 10 12.98 17.79 17.61
N LYS A 11 13.46 18.42 16.52
CA LYS A 11 13.01 18.14 15.15
C LYS A 11 13.33 16.71 14.73
N ARG A 12 14.52 16.19 15.06
CA ARG A 12 14.92 14.81 14.78
C ARG A 12 14.08 13.80 15.55
N GLN A 13 13.77 14.07 16.82
CA GLN A 13 12.88 13.23 17.62
C GLN A 13 11.42 13.28 17.12
N SER A 14 10.95 14.43 16.65
CA SER A 14 9.64 14.56 16.01
C SER A 14 9.59 13.73 14.71
N TYR A 15 10.63 13.82 13.88
CA TYR A 15 10.76 13.03 12.65
C TYR A 15 10.79 11.52 12.93
N ILE A 16 11.47 11.07 14.00
CA ILE A 16 11.53 9.65 14.38
C ILE A 16 10.16 9.15 14.92
N LYS A 17 9.37 10.02 15.56
CA LYS A 17 8.03 9.68 16.05
C LYS A 17 6.96 9.69 14.95
N GLU A 18 7.25 10.26 13.78
CA GLU A 18 6.34 10.18 12.64
C GLU A 18 6.26 8.74 12.14
N PHE A 19 5.03 8.25 11.96
CA PHE A 19 4.71 6.94 11.37
C PHE A 19 5.54 6.64 10.10
N TRP A 20 5.84 7.67 9.31
CA TRP A 20 6.63 7.58 8.08
C TRP A 20 8.11 7.21 8.27
N SER A 21 8.68 7.53 9.43
CA SER A 21 10.06 7.14 9.74
C SER A 21 10.17 5.63 9.86
N TYR A 22 9.17 4.98 10.46
CA TYR A 22 9.11 3.52 10.59
C TYR A 22 9.04 2.82 9.23
N ILE A 23 8.33 3.38 8.25
CA ILE A 23 8.30 2.84 6.88
C ILE A 23 9.68 2.91 6.22
N ASN A 24 10.39 4.04 6.37
CA ASN A 24 11.75 4.17 5.85
C ASN A 24 12.72 3.19 6.52
N TRP A 25 12.66 3.06 7.85
CA TRP A 25 13.43 2.06 8.59
C TRP A 25 13.08 0.64 8.16
N GLY A 26 11.80 0.33 7.94
CA GLY A 26 11.34 -0.96 7.43
C GLY A 26 11.94 -1.29 6.05
N ILE A 27 11.95 -0.32 5.12
CA ILE A 27 12.58 -0.47 3.80
C ILE A 27 14.09 -0.70 3.94
N ILE A 28 14.77 0.09 4.78
CA ILE A 28 16.21 -0.03 4.99
C ILE A 28 16.54 -1.40 5.57
N VAL A 29 15.87 -1.81 6.65
CA VAL A 29 16.10 -3.10 7.31
C VAL A 29 15.79 -4.27 6.37
N CYS A 30 14.66 -4.24 5.64
CA CYS A 30 14.31 -5.29 4.68
C CYS A 30 15.31 -5.35 3.52
N SER A 31 15.78 -4.20 3.03
CA SER A 31 16.75 -4.12 1.94
C SER A 31 18.11 -4.69 2.37
N TRP A 32 18.62 -4.30 3.54
CA TRP A 32 19.88 -4.83 4.08
C TRP A 32 19.77 -6.32 4.42
N ALA A 33 18.65 -6.77 5.00
CA ALA A 33 18.40 -8.18 5.24
C ALA A 33 18.40 -8.98 3.93
N GLY A 34 17.72 -8.47 2.90
CA GLY A 34 17.70 -9.07 1.56
C GLY A 34 19.10 -9.17 0.94
N VAL A 35 19.93 -8.13 1.06
CA VAL A 35 21.32 -8.14 0.58
C VAL A 35 22.16 -9.18 1.33
N VAL A 36 22.06 -9.24 2.65
CA VAL A 36 22.78 -10.23 3.47
C VAL A 36 22.39 -11.65 3.09
N ILE A 37 21.08 -11.92 2.95
CA ILE A 37 20.56 -13.23 2.54
C ILE A 37 20.99 -13.55 1.10
N HIS A 38 21.03 -12.56 0.22
CA HIS A 38 21.51 -12.76 -1.15
C HIS A 38 23.01 -13.10 -1.19
N ILE A 39 23.85 -12.42 -0.40
CA ILE A 39 25.28 -12.72 -0.28
C ILE A 39 25.49 -14.12 0.32
N PHE A 40 24.70 -14.48 1.32
CA PHE A 40 24.72 -15.79 1.93
C PHE A 40 24.32 -16.89 0.93
N ARG A 41 23.25 -16.67 0.17
CA ARG A 41 22.81 -17.53 -0.95
C ARG A 41 23.91 -17.69 -2.00
N GLN A 42 24.60 -16.60 -2.37
CA GLN A 42 25.70 -16.63 -3.32
C GLN A 42 26.90 -17.45 -2.80
N THR A 43 27.13 -17.44 -1.49
CA THR A 43 28.20 -18.22 -0.87
C THR A 43 27.87 -19.72 -0.89
N GLU A 44 26.63 -20.09 -0.58
CA GLU A 44 26.16 -21.48 -0.66
C GLU A 44 26.10 -22.00 -2.10
N LEU A 45 25.68 -21.18 -3.07
CA LEU A 45 25.71 -21.52 -4.48
C LEU A 45 27.14 -21.76 -4.99
N LYS A 46 28.12 -20.98 -4.52
CA LYS A 46 29.54 -21.23 -4.84
C LYS A 46 30.06 -22.52 -4.20
N LYS A 47 29.63 -22.86 -2.98
CA LYS A 47 29.99 -24.14 -2.35
C LYS A 47 29.44 -25.32 -3.14
N LEU A 48 28.17 -25.26 -3.53
CA LEU A 48 27.53 -26.28 -4.38
C LEU A 48 28.17 -26.35 -5.77
N SER A 49 28.44 -25.20 -6.39
CA SER A 49 29.14 -25.10 -7.67
C SER A 49 30.54 -25.68 -7.59
N ASN A 50 31.31 -25.42 -6.53
CA ASN A 50 32.65 -25.99 -6.34
C ASN A 50 32.59 -27.50 -6.10
N SER A 51 31.59 -27.99 -5.35
CA SER A 51 31.33 -29.43 -5.22
C SER A 51 30.95 -30.08 -6.55
N LEU A 52 30.28 -29.36 -7.45
CA LEU A 52 29.93 -29.82 -8.81
C LEU A 52 31.07 -29.63 -9.82
N GLU A 53 31.91 -28.60 -9.68
CA GLU A 53 33.05 -28.30 -10.53
C GLU A 53 34.18 -29.30 -10.29
N ASN A 54 34.37 -29.74 -9.04
CA ASN A 54 35.18 -30.92 -8.72
C ASN A 54 34.70 -32.20 -9.43
N VAL A 55 33.47 -32.21 -9.95
CA VAL A 55 32.91 -33.30 -10.76
C VAL A 55 32.91 -32.97 -12.27
N LYS A 56 32.90 -31.70 -12.71
CA LYS A 56 32.67 -31.33 -14.13
C LYS A 56 33.39 -30.09 -14.73
N GLY A 57 34.20 -29.33 -13.98
CA GLY A 57 35.10 -28.28 -14.51
C GLY A 57 34.52 -27.19 -15.44
N LEU A 58 33.83 -26.16 -14.93
CA LEU A 58 33.41 -24.97 -15.70
C LEU A 58 33.59 -23.64 -14.94
N LYS A 59 34.23 -22.65 -15.58
CA LYS A 59 34.48 -21.27 -15.09
C LYS A 59 33.50 -20.22 -15.64
N PRO A 60 33.18 -19.13 -14.89
CA PRO A 60 32.47 -17.96 -15.44
C PRO A 60 33.06 -16.60 -15.03
N ILE A 61 33.20 -15.61 -15.93
CA ILE A 61 33.22 -14.15 -15.63
C ILE A 61 33.03 -13.37 -16.95
N SER A 62 31.86 -12.73 -17.14
CA SER A 62 31.67 -11.43 -17.84
C SER A 62 30.25 -11.27 -18.39
N LEU A 63 29.22 -11.06 -17.54
CA LEU A 63 27.92 -10.52 -18.04
C LEU A 63 26.95 -10.05 -16.95
N THR A 64 27.37 -9.51 -15.80
CA THR A 64 26.57 -9.40 -14.55
C THR A 64 25.13 -8.82 -14.61
N PHE A 65 24.74 -8.03 -15.62
CA PHE A 65 23.35 -7.58 -15.82
C PHE A 65 22.51 -8.55 -16.66
N PHE A 66 23.03 -8.99 -17.80
CA PHE A 66 22.39 -10.02 -18.62
C PHE A 66 22.46 -11.37 -17.91
N ALA A 67 23.48 -11.63 -17.11
CA ALA A 67 23.61 -12.74 -16.16
C ALA A 67 22.58 -12.66 -15.02
N TYR A 68 21.92 -11.53 -14.72
CA TYR A 68 20.86 -11.54 -13.72
C TYR A 68 19.54 -12.04 -14.32
N LEU A 69 19.24 -11.70 -15.58
CA LEU A 69 18.09 -12.22 -16.34
C LEU A 69 18.33 -13.63 -16.89
N ASP A 70 19.53 -13.89 -17.40
CA ASP A 70 20.02 -15.19 -17.80
C ASP A 70 20.11 -16.09 -16.57
N SER A 71 20.69 -15.67 -15.44
CA SER A 71 20.66 -16.48 -14.19
C SER A 71 19.25 -16.76 -13.68
N LEU A 72 18.24 -15.93 -13.97
CA LEU A 72 16.85 -16.21 -13.61
C LEU A 72 16.23 -17.28 -14.54
N LEU A 73 16.51 -17.20 -15.84
CA LEU A 73 16.14 -18.22 -16.83
C LEU A 73 16.91 -19.53 -16.65
N THR A 74 18.21 -19.46 -16.39
CA THR A 74 19.09 -20.57 -16.02
C THR A 74 18.67 -21.16 -14.69
N TYR A 75 18.23 -20.39 -13.70
CA TYR A 75 17.69 -20.91 -12.44
C TYR A 75 16.40 -21.70 -12.67
N LEU A 76 15.47 -21.20 -13.48
CA LEU A 76 14.23 -21.92 -13.80
C LEU A 76 14.48 -23.20 -14.61
N THR A 77 15.45 -23.17 -15.53
CA THR A 77 15.81 -24.33 -16.35
C THR A 77 16.64 -25.35 -15.58
N GLU A 78 17.55 -24.91 -14.70
CA GLU A 78 18.32 -25.76 -13.78
C GLU A 78 17.43 -26.35 -12.69
N LEU A 79 16.45 -25.63 -12.13
CA LEU A 79 15.49 -26.23 -11.18
C LEU A 79 14.67 -27.35 -11.81
N LYS A 80 14.26 -27.19 -13.08
CA LYS A 80 13.53 -28.22 -13.82
C LYS A 80 14.43 -29.41 -14.18
N LYS A 81 15.69 -29.15 -14.52
CA LYS A 81 16.72 -30.19 -14.77
C LYS A 81 17.14 -30.94 -13.50
N LEU A 82 17.24 -30.23 -12.38
CA LEU A 82 17.63 -30.74 -11.08
C LEU A 82 16.49 -31.54 -10.46
N SER A 83 15.23 -31.14 -10.65
CA SER A 83 14.05 -31.98 -10.39
C SER A 83 14.12 -33.31 -11.14
N ASN A 84 14.32 -33.25 -12.47
CA ASN A 84 14.39 -34.45 -13.31
C ASN A 84 15.65 -35.32 -13.06
N SER A 85 16.75 -34.73 -12.59
CA SER A 85 17.99 -35.46 -12.26
C SER A 85 18.00 -36.01 -10.84
N LEU A 86 17.33 -35.36 -9.88
CA LEU A 86 17.17 -35.87 -8.51
C LEU A 86 16.17 -37.02 -8.42
N GLU A 87 15.16 -37.03 -9.29
CA GLU A 87 14.29 -38.20 -9.47
C GLU A 87 15.11 -39.45 -9.87
N ASN A 88 16.26 -39.25 -10.53
CA ASN A 88 17.17 -40.30 -10.97
C ASN A 88 18.38 -40.56 -10.04
N VAL A 89 18.68 -39.69 -9.06
CA VAL A 89 19.86 -39.83 -8.19
C VAL A 89 19.46 -39.85 -6.71
N LYS A 90 19.26 -41.06 -6.17
CA LYS A 90 18.95 -41.40 -4.76
C LYS A 90 20.01 -40.99 -3.71
N GLY A 91 20.95 -40.09 -4.02
CA GLY A 91 22.19 -39.94 -3.25
C GLY A 91 22.57 -38.53 -2.76
N LEU A 92 21.93 -37.45 -3.20
CA LEU A 92 22.23 -36.13 -2.64
C LEU A 92 21.49 -35.95 -1.32
N LYS A 93 22.22 -35.65 -0.24
CA LYS A 93 21.65 -35.31 1.07
C LYS A 93 20.53 -34.27 0.88
N PRO A 94 19.26 -34.59 1.18
CA PRO A 94 18.13 -33.69 0.96
C PRO A 94 18.19 -32.39 1.80
N ILE A 95 19.14 -32.32 2.74
CA ILE A 95 19.30 -31.24 3.72
C ILE A 95 19.81 -29.94 3.06
N SER A 96 20.67 -30.00 2.03
CA SER A 96 21.20 -28.77 1.40
C SER A 96 20.19 -28.10 0.46
N LEU A 97 19.36 -28.89 -0.22
CA LEU A 97 18.34 -28.40 -1.15
C LEU A 97 17.11 -27.83 -0.43
N THR A 98 16.70 -28.46 0.68
CA THR A 98 15.63 -27.94 1.53
C THR A 98 16.01 -26.62 2.19
N PHE A 99 17.26 -26.49 2.65
CA PHE A 99 17.79 -25.23 3.17
C PHE A 99 17.83 -24.13 2.10
N PHE A 100 18.25 -24.46 0.88
CA PHE A 100 18.26 -23.54 -0.24
C PHE A 100 16.84 -23.05 -0.60
N ALA A 101 15.85 -23.95 -0.68
CA ALA A 101 14.45 -23.60 -0.93
C ALA A 101 13.85 -22.72 0.19
N TYR A 102 14.26 -22.95 1.44
CA TYR A 102 13.87 -22.10 2.57
C TYR A 102 14.42 -20.68 2.44
N LEU A 103 15.70 -20.53 2.07
CA LEU A 103 16.30 -19.21 1.84
C LEU A 103 15.62 -18.45 0.70
N ASP A 104 15.23 -19.15 -0.37
CA ASP A 104 14.53 -18.55 -1.52
C ASP A 104 13.12 -18.06 -1.15
N SER A 105 12.40 -18.85 -0.35
CA SER A 105 11.09 -18.48 0.20
C SER A 105 11.19 -17.23 1.10
N LEU A 106 12.20 -17.20 1.98
CA LEU A 106 12.44 -16.08 2.88
C LEU A 106 12.81 -14.80 2.12
N LEU A 107 13.64 -14.90 1.09
CA LEU A 107 13.97 -13.78 0.20
C LEU A 107 12.71 -13.25 -0.50
N THR A 108 11.83 -14.13 -0.98
CA THR A 108 10.56 -13.76 -1.63
C THR A 108 9.64 -13.00 -0.67
N TYR A 109 9.55 -13.43 0.59
CA TYR A 109 8.78 -12.71 1.62
C TYR A 109 9.38 -11.32 1.90
N LEU A 110 10.71 -11.22 2.07
CA LEU A 110 11.37 -9.92 2.27
C LEU A 110 11.19 -8.97 1.09
N LEU A 111 11.25 -9.48 -0.14
CA LEU A 111 10.99 -8.70 -1.34
C LEU A 111 9.54 -8.21 -1.37
N SER A 112 8.59 -9.07 -1.00
CA SER A 112 7.17 -8.70 -0.89
C SER A 112 6.94 -7.60 0.16
N PHE A 113 7.62 -7.66 1.30
CA PHE A 113 7.60 -6.57 2.30
C PHE A 113 8.19 -5.28 1.74
N CYS A 114 9.31 -5.36 1.01
CA CYS A 114 9.93 -4.19 0.37
C CYS A 114 8.98 -3.56 -0.65
N CYS A 115 8.36 -4.37 -1.52
CA CYS A 115 7.34 -3.93 -2.47
C CYS A 115 6.13 -3.32 -1.77
N PHE A 116 5.65 -3.92 -0.68
CA PHE A 116 4.54 -3.39 0.12
C PHE A 116 4.83 -1.99 0.68
N PHE A 117 5.98 -1.80 1.33
CA PHE A 117 6.40 -0.49 1.81
C PHE A 117 6.65 0.51 0.66
N GLY A 118 7.17 0.03 -0.47
CA GLY A 118 7.29 0.80 -1.70
C GLY A 118 5.93 1.31 -2.21
N THR A 119 4.92 0.44 -2.23
CA THR A 119 3.54 0.79 -2.59
C THR A 119 2.95 1.82 -1.63
N ILE A 120 3.17 1.68 -0.31
CA ILE A 120 2.74 2.70 0.66
C ILE A 120 3.40 4.06 0.37
N LYS A 121 4.67 4.07 -0.04
CA LYS A 121 5.39 5.28 -0.41
C LYS A 121 4.82 5.91 -1.69
N ILE A 122 4.42 5.10 -2.67
CA ILE A 122 3.73 5.56 -3.88
C ILE A 122 2.36 6.16 -3.51
N LEU A 123 1.58 5.53 -2.64
CA LEU A 123 0.30 6.08 -2.14
C LEU A 123 0.49 7.46 -1.48
N ARG A 124 1.62 7.68 -0.79
CA ARG A 124 1.96 9.01 -0.26
C ARG A 124 2.22 10.04 -1.36
N LEU A 125 2.91 9.66 -2.44
CA LEU A 125 3.15 10.55 -3.58
C LEU A 125 1.84 10.92 -4.28
N LEU A 126 0.87 10.01 -4.33
CA LEU A 126 -0.45 10.28 -4.89
C LEU A 126 -1.25 11.34 -4.11
N ARG A 127 -0.92 11.61 -2.84
CA ARG A 127 -1.52 12.70 -2.05
C ARG A 127 -1.26 14.09 -2.65
N ILE A 128 -0.27 14.24 -3.53
CA ILE A 128 -0.01 15.49 -4.26
C ILE A 128 -1.22 15.89 -5.12
N ASN A 129 -2.04 14.93 -5.57
CA ASN A 129 -3.28 15.23 -6.28
C ASN A 129 -4.35 15.76 -5.31
N ARG A 130 -4.86 16.97 -5.58
CA ARG A 130 -5.91 17.63 -4.78
C ARG A 130 -7.11 16.73 -4.47
N ARG A 131 -7.54 15.90 -5.43
CA ARG A 131 -8.67 14.96 -5.24
C ARG A 131 -8.35 13.86 -4.22
N LEU A 132 -7.14 13.31 -4.27
CA LEU A 132 -6.69 12.25 -3.36
C LEU A 132 -6.31 12.80 -1.98
N SER A 133 -5.81 14.04 -1.91
CA SER A 133 -5.55 14.73 -0.64
C SER A 133 -6.85 14.94 0.14
N LEU A 134 -7.93 15.39 -0.52
CA LEU A 134 -9.23 15.56 0.13
C LEU A 134 -9.78 14.24 0.70
N LEU A 135 -9.63 13.13 -0.03
CA LEU A 135 -10.02 11.80 0.49
C LEU A 135 -9.18 11.39 1.71
N THR A 136 -7.87 11.65 1.68
CA THR A 136 -6.98 11.34 2.82
C THR A 136 -7.33 12.17 4.05
N LEU A 137 -7.63 13.45 3.87
CA LEU A 137 -8.08 14.34 4.96
C LEU A 137 -9.44 13.91 5.51
N THR A 138 -10.37 13.52 4.63
CA THR A 138 -11.68 12.97 5.02
C THR A 138 -11.52 11.73 5.88
N LEU A 139 -10.71 10.76 5.44
CA LEU A 139 -10.42 9.53 6.19
C LEU A 139 -9.72 9.83 7.53
N LYS A 140 -8.78 10.79 7.55
CA LYS A 140 -8.09 11.18 8.78
C LYS A 140 -9.05 11.82 9.79
N LYS A 141 -9.99 12.64 9.32
CA LYS A 141 -10.99 13.30 10.17
C LYS A 141 -12.03 12.30 10.68
N SER A 142 -12.49 11.39 9.81
CA SER A 142 -13.46 10.36 10.19
C SER A 142 -12.86 9.22 11.01
N ALA A 143 -11.53 9.06 11.05
CA ALA A 143 -10.85 7.94 11.72
C ALA A 143 -11.32 7.70 13.16
N LYS A 144 -11.52 8.75 13.96
CA LYS A 144 -11.99 8.61 15.36
C LYS A 144 -13.41 8.06 15.43
N GLN A 145 -14.31 8.55 14.58
CA GLN A 145 -15.70 8.09 14.52
C GLN A 145 -15.77 6.66 13.96
N LEU A 146 -14.97 6.38 12.95
CA LEU A 146 -14.86 5.06 12.32
C LEU A 146 -14.29 4.01 13.29
N LEU A 147 -13.34 4.38 14.14
CA LEU A 147 -12.83 3.51 15.21
C LEU A 147 -13.91 3.20 16.24
N GLY A 148 -14.69 4.20 16.66
CA GLY A 148 -15.81 4.01 17.58
C GLY A 148 -16.89 3.08 17.00
N PHE A 149 -17.25 3.31 15.74
CA PHE A 149 -18.15 2.44 14.99
C PHE A 149 -17.62 1.00 14.88
N PHE A 150 -16.33 0.85 14.57
CA PHE A 150 -15.69 -0.46 14.48
C PHE A 150 -15.75 -1.23 15.79
N LEU A 151 -15.55 -0.56 16.94
CA LEU A 151 -15.70 -1.21 18.25
C LEU A 151 -17.13 -1.71 18.49
N MET A 152 -18.15 -0.90 18.17
CA MET A 152 -19.55 -1.34 18.26
C MET A 152 -19.84 -2.54 17.34
N PHE A 153 -19.32 -2.50 16.11
CA PHE A 153 -19.42 -3.60 15.18
C PHE A 153 -18.78 -4.88 15.73
N VAL A 154 -17.58 -4.81 16.30
CA VAL A 154 -16.88 -5.97 16.87
C VAL A 154 -17.71 -6.63 17.98
N VAL A 155 -18.38 -5.86 18.84
CA VAL A 155 -19.24 -6.42 19.90
C VAL A 155 -20.40 -7.22 19.30
N ILE A 156 -21.11 -6.64 18.33
CA ILE A 156 -22.24 -7.32 17.66
C ILE A 156 -21.74 -8.55 16.90
N PHE A 157 -20.61 -8.42 16.20
CA PHE A 157 -20.01 -9.51 15.44
C PHE A 157 -19.60 -10.67 16.33
N VAL A 158 -18.96 -10.40 17.49
CA VAL A 158 -18.59 -11.45 18.45
C VAL A 158 -19.80 -12.13 19.05
N ALA A 159 -20.90 -11.40 19.29
CA ALA A 159 -22.16 -11.99 19.76
C ALA A 159 -22.73 -13.00 18.73
N PHE A 160 -22.83 -12.59 17.46
CA PHE A 160 -23.26 -13.49 16.39
C PHE A 160 -22.28 -14.64 16.14
N ASN A 161 -20.98 -14.38 16.21
CA ASN A 161 -19.95 -15.43 16.08
C ASN A 161 -20.11 -16.50 17.17
N SER A 162 -20.37 -16.07 18.41
CA SER A 162 -20.59 -16.99 19.53
C SER A 162 -21.90 -17.77 19.38
N LEU A 163 -22.96 -17.12 18.89
CA LEU A 163 -24.24 -17.77 18.57
C LEU A 163 -24.05 -18.85 17.48
N PHE A 164 -23.36 -18.53 16.39
CA PHE A 164 -23.14 -19.50 15.31
C PHE A 164 -22.22 -20.64 15.70
N TYR A 165 -21.21 -20.37 16.52
CA TYR A 165 -20.39 -21.42 17.10
C TYR A 165 -21.28 -22.38 17.90
N LEU A 166 -22.11 -21.86 18.80
CA LEU A 166 -22.98 -22.69 19.63
C LEU A 166 -24.00 -23.50 18.82
N LEU A 167 -24.58 -22.90 17.77
CA LEU A 167 -25.60 -23.55 16.95
C LEU A 167 -25.03 -24.57 15.96
N TYR A 168 -23.84 -24.33 15.41
CA TYR A 168 -23.35 -25.07 14.22
C TYR A 168 -22.05 -25.83 14.42
N HIS A 169 -21.32 -25.67 15.54
CA HIS A 169 -20.00 -26.30 15.67
C HIS A 169 -20.05 -27.83 15.55
N SER A 170 -21.11 -28.49 16.03
CA SER A 170 -21.22 -29.95 16.04
C SER A 170 -21.64 -30.52 14.68
N TYR A 171 -22.18 -29.68 13.78
CA TYR A 171 -22.83 -30.11 12.54
C TYR A 171 -22.01 -29.77 11.28
N VAL A 172 -21.25 -28.68 11.31
CA VAL A 172 -20.56 -28.17 10.12
C VAL A 172 -19.11 -27.85 10.45
N ARG A 173 -18.17 -28.42 9.68
CA ARG A 173 -16.72 -28.29 9.90
C ARG A 173 -16.23 -26.83 9.89
N HIS A 174 -16.87 -25.99 9.08
CA HIS A 174 -16.59 -24.55 9.00
C HIS A 174 -16.85 -23.79 10.32
N TYR A 175 -17.59 -24.38 11.25
CA TYR A 175 -17.88 -23.81 12.56
C TYR A 175 -17.16 -24.54 13.70
N SER A 176 -16.22 -25.43 13.39
CA SER A 176 -15.59 -26.32 14.38
C SER A 176 -14.76 -25.59 15.44
N SER A 177 -14.10 -24.49 15.07
CA SER A 177 -13.40 -23.62 16.01
C SER A 177 -14.00 -22.21 16.01
N TRP A 178 -13.76 -21.45 17.08
CA TRP A 178 -14.22 -20.07 17.20
C TRP A 178 -13.64 -19.17 16.09
N LEU A 179 -12.38 -19.41 15.69
CA LEU A 179 -11.72 -18.68 14.61
C LEU A 179 -12.25 -19.08 13.23
N ASP A 180 -12.49 -20.38 13.00
CA ASP A 180 -13.08 -20.85 11.74
C ASP A 180 -14.50 -20.32 11.57
N THR A 181 -15.26 -20.23 12.67
CA THR A 181 -16.59 -19.60 12.70
C THR A 181 -16.48 -18.12 12.33
N ALA A 182 -15.50 -17.38 12.88
CA ALA A 182 -15.31 -15.97 12.58
C ALA A 182 -14.92 -15.73 11.11
N LEU A 183 -14.04 -16.58 10.58
CA LEU A 183 -13.66 -16.58 9.16
C LEU A 183 -14.87 -16.84 8.26
N THR A 184 -15.69 -17.82 8.64
CA THR A 184 -16.92 -18.15 7.91
C THR A 184 -17.93 -17.01 7.95
N CYS A 185 -18.11 -16.34 9.10
CA CYS A 185 -18.95 -15.15 9.23
C CYS A 185 -18.47 -14.02 8.31
N PHE A 186 -17.17 -13.76 8.25
CA PHE A 186 -16.60 -12.72 7.39
C PHE A 186 -16.77 -13.03 5.89
N GLN A 187 -16.59 -14.31 5.51
CA GLN A 187 -16.86 -14.78 4.15
C GLN A 187 -18.33 -14.60 3.78
N MET A 188 -19.24 -14.94 4.70
CA MET A 188 -20.68 -14.74 4.52
C MET A 188 -21.05 -13.26 4.36
N SER A 189 -20.49 -12.36 5.19
CA SER A 189 -20.68 -10.91 5.03
C SER A 189 -20.19 -10.39 3.68
N SER A 190 -19.13 -10.99 3.13
CA SER A 190 -18.56 -10.65 1.81
C SER A 190 -19.30 -11.31 0.63
N ARG A 191 -20.49 -11.91 0.86
CA ARG A 191 -21.31 -12.63 -0.14
C ARG A 191 -20.67 -13.94 -0.66
N HIS A 192 -19.63 -14.45 0.02
CA HIS A 192 -19.06 -15.76 -0.30
C HIS A 192 -19.83 -16.86 0.44
N LEU A 193 -20.79 -17.47 -0.25
CA LEU A 193 -21.78 -18.39 0.32
C LEU A 193 -21.42 -19.88 0.16
N SER A 194 -20.13 -20.21 0.14
CA SER A 194 -19.65 -21.59 -0.04
C SER A 194 -20.19 -22.58 1.00
N THR A 195 -20.67 -22.10 2.14
CA THR A 195 -21.13 -22.91 3.28
C THR A 195 -22.61 -23.25 3.26
N ILE A 196 -23.43 -22.60 2.41
CA ILE A 196 -24.89 -22.85 2.32
C ILE A 196 -25.26 -24.33 2.11
N PRO A 197 -24.54 -25.15 1.31
CA PRO A 197 -24.91 -26.54 1.09
C PRO A 197 -24.83 -27.38 2.37
N ASP A 198 -23.91 -27.07 3.28
CA ASP A 198 -23.71 -27.81 4.52
C ASP A 198 -24.72 -27.43 5.61
N LEU A 199 -25.23 -26.19 5.59
CA LEU A 199 -26.30 -25.78 6.50
C LEU A 199 -27.66 -26.42 6.19
N LYS A 200 -27.87 -26.97 4.99
CA LYS A 200 -29.09 -27.73 4.65
C LYS A 200 -29.22 -29.06 5.41
N LYS A 201 -28.15 -29.53 6.06
CA LYS A 201 -28.14 -30.77 6.85
C LYS A 201 -28.74 -30.59 8.25
N ILE A 202 -29.05 -29.35 8.65
CA ILE A 202 -29.64 -28.95 9.94
C ILE A 202 -31.08 -28.46 9.69
N ASP A 203 -31.84 -28.21 10.77
CA ASP A 203 -33.09 -27.46 10.73
C ASP A 203 -32.97 -26.19 9.91
N THR A 204 -33.49 -26.27 8.68
CA THR A 204 -33.33 -25.26 7.65
C THR A 204 -33.95 -23.93 8.08
N PHE A 205 -34.99 -23.97 8.91
CA PHE A 205 -35.67 -22.78 9.43
C PHE A 205 -34.77 -21.96 10.37
N ILE A 206 -34.15 -22.60 11.37
CA ILE A 206 -33.28 -21.93 12.34
C ILE A 206 -32.02 -21.40 11.64
N ALA A 207 -31.45 -22.20 10.74
CA ALA A 207 -30.31 -21.81 9.91
C ALA A 207 -30.60 -20.62 8.99
N ALA A 208 -31.75 -20.62 8.30
CA ALA A 208 -32.14 -19.51 7.45
C ALA A 208 -32.43 -18.24 8.26
N MET A 209 -33.12 -18.36 9.39
CA MET A 209 -33.50 -17.21 10.22
C MET A 209 -32.28 -16.54 10.86
N SER A 210 -31.36 -17.32 11.44
CA SER A 210 -30.15 -16.78 12.08
C SER A 210 -29.22 -16.11 11.06
N LEU A 211 -29.06 -16.71 9.86
CA LEU A 211 -28.29 -16.14 8.76
C LEU A 211 -28.95 -14.89 8.20
N PHE A 212 -30.26 -14.91 8.01
CA PHE A 212 -31.01 -13.74 7.55
C PHE A 212 -30.84 -12.57 8.51
N LEU A 213 -31.02 -12.82 9.81
CA LEU A 213 -30.84 -11.81 10.85
C LEU A 213 -29.41 -11.28 10.88
N PHE A 214 -28.41 -12.15 10.75
CA PHE A 214 -27.00 -11.76 10.69
C PHE A 214 -26.70 -10.90 9.46
N ILE A 215 -27.09 -11.33 8.26
CA ILE A 215 -26.84 -10.57 7.03
C ILE A 215 -27.56 -9.23 7.10
N LEU A 216 -28.83 -9.22 7.50
CA LEU A 216 -29.60 -7.99 7.65
C LEU A 216 -28.93 -7.06 8.65
N LEU A 217 -28.69 -7.49 9.88
CA LEU A 217 -28.15 -6.59 10.90
C LEU A 217 -26.70 -6.19 10.61
N VAL A 218 -25.82 -7.14 10.29
CA VAL A 218 -24.39 -6.86 10.15
C VAL A 218 -24.07 -6.15 8.84
N VAL A 219 -24.57 -6.61 7.69
CA VAL A 219 -24.25 -5.97 6.40
C VAL A 219 -24.93 -4.61 6.29
N PHE A 220 -26.21 -4.50 6.66
CA PHE A 220 -26.92 -3.22 6.62
C PHE A 220 -26.32 -2.20 7.59
N MET A 221 -26.01 -2.59 8.83
CA MET A 221 -25.37 -1.71 9.80
C MET A 221 -23.98 -1.29 9.31
N LEU A 222 -23.15 -2.24 8.86
CA LEU A 222 -21.82 -1.97 8.33
C LEU A 222 -21.87 -0.96 7.19
N THR A 223 -22.63 -1.25 6.14
CA THR A 223 -22.64 -0.40 4.95
C THR A 223 -23.25 0.97 5.25
N ASN A 224 -24.39 1.04 5.92
CA ASN A 224 -25.09 2.31 6.08
C ASN A 224 -24.39 3.26 7.06
N MET A 225 -23.90 2.74 8.19
CA MET A 225 -23.16 3.58 9.14
C MET A 225 -21.79 3.98 8.60
N PHE A 226 -21.06 3.06 7.96
CA PHE A 226 -19.75 3.36 7.38
C PHE A 226 -19.84 4.44 6.29
N VAL A 227 -20.79 4.28 5.36
CA VAL A 227 -21.01 5.27 4.29
C VAL A 227 -21.46 6.59 4.89
N SER A 228 -22.39 6.59 5.84
CA SER A 228 -22.88 7.80 6.49
C SER A 228 -21.75 8.60 7.16
N ILE A 229 -20.91 7.94 7.98
CA ILE A 229 -19.76 8.57 8.65
C ILE A 229 -18.80 9.19 7.63
N ILE A 230 -18.48 8.46 6.55
CA ILE A 230 -17.56 8.98 5.52
C ILE A 230 -18.17 10.18 4.81
N VAL A 231 -19.43 10.10 4.39
CA VAL A 231 -20.14 11.17 3.66
C VAL A 231 -20.27 12.43 4.53
N GLU A 232 -20.59 12.28 5.80
CA GLU A 232 -20.66 13.41 6.73
C GLU A 232 -19.29 14.10 6.85
N ASN A 233 -18.23 13.36 7.16
CA ASN A 233 -16.89 13.93 7.28
C ASN A 233 -16.36 14.50 5.96
N PHE A 234 -16.71 13.89 4.83
CA PHE A 234 -16.38 14.39 3.50
C PHE A 234 -16.99 15.77 3.27
N ASN A 235 -18.26 15.94 3.62
CA ASN A 235 -18.96 17.21 3.49
C ASN A 235 -18.37 18.29 4.41
N ILE A 236 -17.90 17.93 5.61
CA ILE A 236 -17.22 18.88 6.50
C ILE A 236 -15.87 19.31 5.90
N VAL A 237 -15.01 18.37 5.49
CA VAL A 237 -13.69 18.69 4.91
C VAL A 237 -13.82 19.47 3.60
N ARG A 238 -14.85 19.19 2.79
CA ARG A 238 -15.12 19.91 1.54
C ARG A 238 -15.50 21.38 1.76
N ARG A 239 -16.17 21.70 2.88
CA ARG A 239 -16.62 23.06 3.23
C ARG A 239 -15.54 23.88 3.92
N GLU A 240 -14.55 23.23 4.52
CA GLU A 240 -13.39 23.92 5.08
C GLU A 240 -12.57 24.55 3.95
N PRO A 241 -12.24 25.86 4.00
CA PRO A 241 -11.33 26.46 3.02
C PRO A 241 -10.03 25.66 3.06
N PHE A 242 -9.60 25.16 1.90
CA PHE A 242 -8.41 24.30 1.76
C PHE A 242 -7.16 25.02 2.27
N ASN A 243 -6.90 24.93 3.57
CA ASN A 243 -5.79 25.62 4.23
C ASN A 243 -4.55 24.72 4.18
N HIS A 244 -3.94 24.64 3.00
CA HIS A 244 -2.67 23.94 2.75
C HIS A 244 -1.68 24.86 2.03
N GLU A 245 -1.57 26.12 2.47
CA GLU A 245 -0.41 26.96 2.11
C GLU A 245 0.89 26.16 2.32
N ASN A 246 1.01 25.41 3.42
CA ASN A 246 2.20 24.61 3.70
C ASN A 246 2.49 23.45 2.73
N GLU A 247 1.49 22.75 2.16
CA GLU A 247 1.74 21.61 1.26
C GLU A 247 1.93 22.05 -0.20
N VAL A 248 1.23 23.10 -0.62
CA VAL A 248 1.41 23.71 -1.96
C VAL A 248 2.74 24.46 -2.00
N GLU A 249 3.10 25.19 -0.94
CA GLU A 249 4.41 25.83 -0.79
C GLU A 249 5.56 24.82 -0.75
N LEU A 250 5.40 23.66 -0.09
CA LEU A 250 6.38 22.57 -0.13
C LEU A 250 6.58 22.00 -1.54
N ILE A 251 5.53 21.92 -2.35
CA ILE A 251 5.62 21.45 -3.75
C ILE A 251 6.34 22.51 -4.60
N HIS A 252 5.97 23.78 -4.47
CA HIS A 252 6.69 24.87 -5.14
C HIS A 252 8.17 24.89 -4.74
N PHE A 253 8.48 24.74 -3.46
CA PHE A 253 9.86 24.68 -2.95
C PHE A 253 10.63 23.45 -3.46
N THR A 254 9.95 22.32 -3.63
CA THR A 254 10.56 21.08 -4.16
C THR A 254 10.79 21.19 -5.67
N ILE A 255 9.83 21.76 -6.42
CA ILE A 255 9.97 22.06 -7.85
C ILE A 255 11.08 23.09 -8.07
N ASP A 256 11.16 24.13 -7.23
CA ASP A 256 12.19 25.15 -7.31
C ASP A 256 13.57 24.58 -7.01
N LYS A 257 13.70 23.66 -6.03
CA LYS A 257 14.95 22.94 -5.78
C LYS A 257 15.33 22.01 -6.93
N ILE A 258 14.38 21.27 -7.50
CA ILE A 258 14.63 20.40 -8.67
C ILE A 258 15.02 21.24 -9.87
N ARG A 259 14.36 22.39 -10.07
CA ARG A 259 14.66 23.35 -11.14
C ARG A 259 16.02 24.00 -10.93
N GLN A 260 16.39 24.34 -9.70
CA GLN A 260 17.70 24.89 -9.35
C GLN A 260 18.81 23.84 -9.54
N TRP A 261 18.53 22.58 -9.20
CA TRP A 261 19.44 21.46 -9.41
C TRP A 261 19.62 21.13 -10.89
N LEU A 262 18.54 21.15 -11.67
CA LEU A 262 18.56 21.00 -13.13
C LEU A 262 19.18 22.24 -13.82
N SER A 263 18.96 23.44 -13.31
CA SER A 263 19.53 24.68 -13.87
C SER A 263 21.01 24.88 -13.52
N MET A 264 21.59 24.06 -12.63
CA MET A 264 23.05 24.00 -12.47
C MET A 264 23.75 23.31 -13.66
N SER A 265 23.00 22.70 -14.59
CA SER A 265 23.54 22.12 -15.83
C SER A 265 23.23 22.92 -17.10
N THR A 266 22.65 24.12 -17.03
CA THR A 266 22.48 24.94 -18.24
C THR A 266 22.49 26.44 -17.92
N ARG A 267 23.59 27.07 -18.30
CA ARG A 267 23.77 28.47 -18.74
C ARG A 267 22.58 29.41 -18.45
N LYS A 268 22.82 30.43 -17.61
CA LYS A 268 21.94 31.60 -17.40
C LYS A 268 21.26 32.04 -18.70
N ARG A 269 19.97 31.74 -18.88
CA ARG A 269 19.08 32.44 -19.81
C ARG A 269 18.28 33.43 -18.97
N LYS A 270 18.37 34.73 -19.28
CA LYS A 270 17.45 35.76 -18.75
C LYS A 270 16.03 35.31 -19.11
N ILE A 271 15.23 34.96 -18.12
CA ILE A 271 13.79 34.78 -18.28
C ILE A 271 13.19 36.18 -18.14
N GLN A 272 12.74 36.74 -19.25
CA GLN A 272 11.82 37.85 -19.28
C GLN A 272 10.51 37.34 -18.68
N THR A 273 10.04 37.98 -17.60
CA THR A 273 8.73 37.72 -17.00
C THR A 273 7.64 37.95 -18.04
N LYS A 274 7.19 36.87 -18.68
CA LYS A 274 5.94 36.86 -19.42
C LYS A 274 4.86 36.46 -18.41
N THR A 275 4.05 37.44 -18.04
CA THR A 275 2.80 37.30 -17.28
C THR A 275 1.93 36.21 -17.91
N ASP A 276 1.33 35.35 -17.09
CA ASP A 276 0.46 34.27 -17.54
C ASP A 276 -0.78 34.86 -18.26
N PRO A 277 -1.18 34.35 -19.43
CA PRO A 277 -2.32 34.88 -20.19
C PRO A 277 -3.68 34.73 -19.48
N ILE A 278 -3.72 33.97 -18.37
CA ILE A 278 -4.94 33.73 -17.58
C ILE A 278 -5.20 34.87 -16.60
N THR A 279 -4.14 35.55 -16.11
CA THR A 279 -4.27 36.73 -15.23
C THR A 279 -4.55 38.02 -16.00
N GLU A 280 -4.20 38.09 -17.29
CA GLU A 280 -4.41 39.27 -18.16
C GLU A 280 -5.84 39.33 -18.74
N PHE A 281 -6.57 38.21 -18.74
CA PHE A 281 -7.93 38.10 -19.28
C PHE A 281 -8.98 38.96 -18.55
N PRO A 282 -9.05 39.00 -17.20
CA PRO A 282 -9.99 39.89 -16.51
C PRO A 282 -9.70 41.38 -16.74
N GLU A 283 -8.43 41.81 -16.74
CA GLU A 283 -8.08 43.22 -16.97
C GLU A 283 -8.46 43.70 -18.39
N LYS A 284 -8.26 42.88 -19.42
CA LYS A 284 -8.67 43.22 -20.79
C LYS A 284 -10.20 43.27 -20.96
N ILE A 285 -10.95 42.49 -20.18
CA ILE A 285 -12.41 42.55 -20.17
C ILE A 285 -12.88 43.85 -19.52
N ASP A 286 -12.28 44.25 -18.39
CA ASP A 286 -12.62 45.50 -17.72
C ASP A 286 -12.28 46.72 -18.59
N GLU A 287 -11.15 46.68 -19.30
CA GLU A 287 -10.74 47.73 -20.26
C GLU A 287 -11.68 47.79 -21.48
N LEU A 288 -12.13 46.64 -21.99
CA LEU A 288 -13.15 46.56 -23.04
C LEU A 288 -14.51 47.07 -22.58
N MET A 289 -14.94 46.75 -21.36
CA MET A 289 -16.20 47.23 -20.79
C MET A 289 -16.19 48.76 -20.62
N LEU A 290 -15.07 49.34 -20.17
CA LEU A 290 -14.88 50.80 -20.09
C LEU A 290 -14.87 51.45 -21.48
N ALA A 291 -14.23 50.83 -22.48
CA ALA A 291 -14.22 51.35 -23.85
C ALA A 291 -15.61 51.32 -24.49
N VAL A 292 -16.38 50.25 -24.26
CA VAL A 292 -17.77 50.11 -24.73
C VAL A 292 -18.68 51.13 -24.05
N ASP A 293 -18.56 51.33 -22.74
CA ASP A 293 -19.36 52.32 -21.99
C ASP A 293 -19.04 53.76 -22.44
N LYS A 294 -17.78 54.04 -22.78
CA LYS A 294 -17.37 55.33 -23.34
C LYS A 294 -17.90 55.59 -24.76
N LEU A 295 -18.06 54.54 -25.56
CA LEU A 295 -18.61 54.63 -26.93
C LEU A 295 -20.15 54.69 -26.93
N TYR A 296 -20.83 54.01 -26.01
CA TYR A 296 -22.29 53.95 -25.94
C TYR A 296 -22.91 54.99 -24.99
N GLY A 297 -22.14 55.46 -23.99
CA GLY A 297 -22.56 56.51 -23.07
C GLY A 297 -22.57 57.91 -23.71
N ASN A 298 -21.87 58.10 -24.83
CA ASN A 298 -21.82 59.36 -25.55
C ASN A 298 -22.97 59.54 -26.58
N THR A 299 -23.80 58.51 -26.78
CA THR A 299 -24.91 58.51 -27.77
C THR A 299 -26.28 58.84 -27.15
N LYS A 300 -26.33 59.26 -25.88
CA LYS A 300 -27.57 59.64 -25.16
C LYS A 300 -27.60 61.10 -24.66
N ARG A 301 -26.97 62.02 -25.37
CA ARG A 301 -27.24 63.46 -25.24
C ARG A 301 -27.49 64.09 -26.59
#